data_AF-A0A163T717-F1
#
_entry.id   AF-A0A163T717-F1
#
_cell.length_a   1.000
_cell.length_b   1.000
_cell.length_c   1.000
_cell.angle_alpha   90.00
_cell.angle_beta   90.00
_cell.angle_gamma   90.00
#
_symmetry.space_group_name_H-M   'P 1'
#
loop_
_entity.id
_entity.type
_entity.pdbx_description
1 polymer ?
#
loop_
_entity_poly.entity_id
_entity_poly.type
_entity_poly.pdbx_seq_one_letter_code
_entity_poly.pdbx_strand_id
1 'polypeptide(L)'
;MSQTLTPPPGSAPAPGRAVQPAHPGQPGGQTGTASLTQAQERAERRAGVRSALRRTPGKLRIALAACVLASIVFGALGFQAARVQGIALEDARSDTSQLVGIQDVRNNLVVADASATNAFLVGGLEPADQRERYDDAIANASIRLAELAGSNSADATELGVVASQVTVYTGLIEQARANNRQGFPVGSAYLDQASTLLRDEILPTLTTLVDDNAERVASDLSMVRNAMWILAAGLLCLALLIVTQVWLAKRTHRVLNVGLLVASIVLLVVGVGGAVLLSQTNSAAAAVRDGPYAATLAASTAYSEANDAKAMESFTLIKRGSGQTYEESFVELTADAAQRLDQAAADGNLDGTSAGYLDDWVVQHQAIRALDDAGDWDGAVALATSADEGGPNAAFAAFSQTVTSDIAENIKATQADLASAGNRSALAGWLLLAAGLAAAVLAWRGLNVRLEEYR
;
A
#
# COMPACT_ATOMS: atom_id res chain seq x y z
N MET A 1 -35.29 19.94 -4.58
CA MET A 1 -36.11 20.83 -3.73
C MET A 1 -35.19 21.91 -3.16
N SER A 2 -35.31 23.13 -3.69
CA SER A 2 -34.51 24.30 -3.32
C SER A 2 -35.04 24.94 -2.05
N GLN A 3 -34.16 25.36 -1.12
CA GLN A 3 -34.51 26.33 -0.08
C GLN A 3 -33.50 27.47 -0.03
N THR A 4 -34.00 28.62 -0.45
CA THR A 4 -33.47 29.99 -0.36
C THR A 4 -33.58 30.53 1.06
N LEU A 5 -32.53 31.21 1.55
CA LEU A 5 -32.55 32.02 2.78
C LEU A 5 -32.40 33.51 2.44
N THR A 6 -33.44 34.26 2.78
CA THR A 6 -33.64 35.72 2.66
C THR A 6 -33.02 36.47 3.85
N PRO A 7 -32.54 37.73 3.69
CA PRO A 7 -32.07 38.55 4.81
C PRO A 7 -33.18 39.48 5.35
N PRO A 8 -33.15 39.88 6.65
CA PRO A 8 -33.99 40.95 7.18
C PRO A 8 -33.23 42.28 7.43
N PRO A 9 -33.98 43.39 7.65
CA PRO A 9 -33.63 44.72 7.16
C PRO A 9 -33.03 45.66 8.23
N GLY A 10 -32.58 46.83 7.77
CA GLY A 10 -31.95 47.87 8.58
C GLY A 10 -32.85 48.99 9.11
N SER A 11 -32.24 49.72 10.05
CA SER A 11 -32.43 51.11 10.49
C SER A 11 -33.59 51.53 11.42
N ALA A 12 -33.22 52.04 12.60
CA ALA A 12 -33.68 53.32 13.16
C ALA A 12 -32.68 53.86 14.23
N PRO A 13 -32.58 55.19 14.44
CA PRO A 13 -31.50 55.85 15.20
C PRO A 13 -31.94 56.39 16.57
N ALA A 14 -30.99 56.63 17.49
CA ALA A 14 -31.20 57.36 18.75
C ALA A 14 -29.86 57.94 19.29
N PRO A 15 -29.85 58.86 20.28
CA PRO A 15 -29.84 60.29 20.03
C PRO A 15 -28.61 61.01 20.62
N GLY A 16 -28.50 62.30 20.28
CA GLY A 16 -27.34 63.15 20.50
C GLY A 16 -26.92 63.33 21.96
N ARG A 17 -25.61 63.56 22.10
CA ARG A 17 -24.99 64.04 23.33
C ARG A 17 -24.37 65.42 23.08
N ALA A 18 -24.63 66.29 24.04
CA ALA A 18 -24.52 67.73 23.98
C ALA A 18 -23.12 68.25 23.59
N VAL A 19 -23.15 69.30 22.76
CA VAL A 19 -22.03 70.20 22.50
C VAL A 19 -21.76 71.02 23.76
N GLN A 20 -20.56 70.91 24.31
CA GLN A 20 -20.06 71.75 25.40
C GLN A 20 -19.10 72.81 24.82
N PRO A 21 -19.17 74.09 25.23
CA PRO A 21 -18.48 75.17 24.56
C PRO A 21 -16.98 75.19 24.85
N ALA A 22 -16.19 75.40 23.80
CA ALA A 22 -14.74 75.53 23.87
C ALA A 22 -14.33 76.80 24.64
N HIS A 23 -13.54 76.63 25.70
CA HIS A 23 -12.72 77.69 26.29
C HIS A 23 -11.40 77.82 25.51
N PRO A 24 -10.91 79.03 25.22
CA PRO A 24 -9.59 79.22 24.63
C PRO A 24 -8.53 79.16 25.73
N GLY A 25 -7.66 78.14 25.70
CA GLY A 25 -6.60 77.96 26.69
C GLY A 25 -5.41 77.15 26.17
N GLN A 26 -4.39 77.87 25.70
CA GLN A 26 -2.95 77.57 25.62
C GLN A 26 -2.40 76.28 24.97
N PRO A 27 -1.28 76.39 24.21
CA PRO A 27 -0.67 75.28 23.48
C PRO A 27 0.24 74.43 24.38
N GLY A 28 -0.17 73.18 24.64
CA GLY A 28 0.66 72.16 25.27
C GLY A 28 1.24 71.20 24.24
N GLY A 29 2.39 71.54 23.65
CA GLY A 29 3.18 70.61 22.85
C GLY A 29 3.82 69.56 23.75
N GLN A 30 3.54 68.27 23.53
CA GLN A 30 4.39 67.17 24.03
C GLN A 30 4.08 65.75 23.50
N THR A 31 3.10 65.52 22.62
CA THR A 31 2.80 64.15 22.10
C THR A 31 3.42 63.82 20.73
N GLY A 32 4.04 64.79 20.05
CA GLY A 32 4.75 64.55 18.79
C GLY A 32 6.17 64.01 18.96
N THR A 33 6.81 64.25 20.10
CA THR A 33 8.24 63.95 20.29
C THR A 33 8.50 62.49 20.65
N ALA A 34 7.61 61.83 21.41
CA ALA A 34 7.80 60.44 21.86
C ALA A 34 7.61 59.37 20.76
N SER A 35 6.72 59.61 19.79
CA SER A 35 6.49 58.72 18.65
C SER A 35 7.58 58.88 17.58
N LEU A 36 8.07 60.10 17.39
CA LEU A 36 9.21 60.39 16.53
C LEU A 36 10.51 59.82 17.10
N THR A 37 10.77 59.90 18.42
CA THR A 37 11.95 59.27 19.02
C THR A 37 11.92 57.75 18.95
N GLN A 38 10.78 57.07 19.17
CA GLN A 38 10.72 55.61 19.00
C GLN A 38 10.87 55.17 17.53
N ALA A 39 10.32 55.93 16.58
CA ALA A 39 10.51 55.67 15.15
C ALA A 39 11.95 55.94 14.71
N GLN A 40 12.57 57.01 15.22
CA GLN A 40 13.98 57.36 15.01
C GLN A 40 14.91 56.33 15.65
N GLU A 41 14.68 55.87 16.88
CA GLU A 41 15.47 54.81 17.52
C GLU A 41 15.35 53.47 16.76
N ARG A 42 14.17 53.12 16.24
CA ARG A 42 14.00 51.94 15.38
C ARG A 42 14.69 52.10 14.03
N ALA A 43 14.64 53.30 13.44
CA ALA A 43 15.31 53.62 12.19
C ALA A 43 16.84 53.65 12.36
N GLU A 44 17.35 54.17 13.47
CA GLU A 44 18.77 54.23 13.85
C GLU A 44 19.29 52.85 14.25
N ARG A 45 18.51 52.02 14.97
CA ARG A 45 18.85 50.61 15.17
C ARG A 45 18.89 49.85 13.85
N ARG A 46 17.92 50.06 12.95
CA ARG A 46 17.92 49.45 11.60
C ARG A 46 19.08 49.96 10.73
N ALA A 47 19.42 51.24 10.82
CA ALA A 47 20.52 51.87 10.10
C ALA A 47 21.89 51.46 10.67
N GLY A 48 22.02 51.32 11.99
CA GLY A 48 23.18 50.80 12.69
C GLY A 48 23.41 49.31 12.42
N VAL A 49 22.34 48.52 12.37
CA VAL A 49 22.40 47.12 11.89
C VAL A 49 22.85 47.09 10.42
N ARG A 50 22.25 47.91 9.53
CA ARG A 50 22.65 48.00 8.11
C ARG A 50 24.09 48.49 7.90
N SER A 51 24.61 49.40 8.72
CA SER A 51 25.98 49.91 8.63
C SER A 51 27.01 48.94 9.22
N ALA A 52 26.66 48.22 10.31
CA ALA A 52 27.45 47.14 10.87
C ALA A 52 27.54 45.93 9.91
N LEU A 53 26.46 45.62 9.17
CA LEU A 53 26.42 44.59 8.12
C LEU A 53 27.30 44.94 6.90
N ARG A 54 27.61 46.23 6.68
CA ARG A 54 28.50 46.69 5.59
C ARG A 54 29.99 46.57 5.90
N ARG A 55 30.39 46.57 7.18
CA ARG A 55 31.79 46.36 7.58
C ARG A 55 32.17 44.88 7.45
N THR A 56 33.45 44.60 7.18
CA THR A 56 34.04 43.26 7.01
C THR A 56 33.60 42.22 8.08
N PRO A 57 33.42 42.58 9.37
CA PRO A 57 32.92 41.66 10.40
C PRO A 57 31.44 41.31 10.28
N GLY A 58 30.60 42.22 9.75
CA GLY A 58 29.17 42.00 9.58
C GLY A 58 28.84 41.02 8.45
N LYS A 59 29.59 41.09 7.35
CA LYS A 59 29.46 40.14 6.23
C LYS A 59 29.80 38.70 6.63
N LEU A 60 30.76 38.52 7.54
CA LEU A 60 31.10 37.21 8.11
C LEU A 60 29.99 36.64 8.99
N ARG A 61 29.28 37.48 9.78
CA ARG A 61 28.12 37.03 10.58
C ARG A 61 26.92 36.64 9.73
N ILE A 62 26.65 37.33 8.62
CA ILE A 62 25.59 36.94 7.68
C ILE A 62 25.95 35.60 7.02
N ALA A 63 27.20 35.44 6.57
CA ALA A 63 27.64 34.18 5.98
C ALA A 63 27.54 33.01 6.98
N LEU A 64 27.87 33.25 8.26
CA LEU A 64 27.70 32.28 9.35
C LEU A 64 26.22 31.90 9.54
N ALA A 65 25.34 32.89 9.68
CA ALA A 65 23.91 32.65 9.83
C ALA A 65 23.34 31.89 8.64
N ALA A 66 23.77 32.22 7.41
CA ALA A 66 23.37 31.53 6.20
C ALA A 66 23.84 30.07 6.18
N CYS A 67 25.09 29.77 6.58
CA CYS A 67 25.61 28.41 6.61
C CYS A 67 24.92 27.54 7.67
N VAL A 68 24.68 28.09 8.86
CA VAL A 68 23.96 27.42 9.95
C VAL A 68 22.51 27.14 9.53
N LEU A 69 21.82 28.15 8.97
CA LEU A 69 20.46 27.97 8.44
C LEU A 69 20.42 26.94 7.32
N ALA A 70 21.35 26.99 6.36
CA ALA A 70 21.41 26.01 5.27
C ALA A 70 21.62 24.57 5.80
N SER A 71 22.43 24.39 6.84
CA SER A 71 22.68 23.08 7.45
C SER A 71 21.44 22.54 8.18
N ILE A 72 20.72 23.40 8.89
CA ILE A 72 19.46 23.04 9.56
C ILE A 72 18.39 22.71 8.52
N VAL A 73 18.24 23.54 7.49
CA VAL A 73 17.29 23.33 6.39
C VAL A 73 17.61 22.01 5.67
N PHE A 74 18.88 21.72 5.41
CA PHE A 74 19.30 20.45 4.82
C PHE A 74 18.85 19.25 5.67
N GLY A 75 19.15 19.25 6.98
CA GLY A 75 18.75 18.16 7.88
C GLY A 75 17.24 18.02 7.99
N ALA A 76 16.51 19.15 8.06
CA ALA A 76 15.05 19.17 8.13
C ALA A 76 14.39 18.63 6.84
N LEU A 77 14.90 19.03 5.66
CA LEU A 77 14.42 18.52 4.37
C LEU A 77 14.72 17.03 4.22
N GLY A 78 15.92 16.58 4.60
CA GLY A 78 16.29 15.17 4.58
C GLY A 78 15.40 14.30 5.49
N PHE A 79 15.14 14.79 6.70
CA PHE A 79 14.20 14.13 7.63
C PHE A 79 12.78 14.11 7.09
N GLN A 80 12.31 15.22 6.51
CA GLN A 80 10.97 15.29 5.92
C GLN A 80 10.83 14.33 4.73
N ALA A 81 11.83 14.23 3.86
CA ALA A 81 11.84 13.28 2.75
C ALA A 81 11.73 11.83 3.24
N ALA A 82 12.52 11.45 4.25
CA ALA A 82 12.46 10.12 4.85
C ALA A 82 11.11 9.85 5.52
N ARG A 83 10.50 10.84 6.19
CA ARG A 83 9.16 10.70 6.78
C ARG A 83 8.07 10.49 5.73
N VAL A 84 8.07 11.28 4.66
CA VAL A 84 7.10 11.12 3.55
C VAL A 84 7.23 9.75 2.92
N GLN A 85 8.46 9.29 2.69
CA GLN A 85 8.69 7.94 2.19
C GLN A 85 8.22 6.87 3.19
N GLY A 86 8.51 7.02 4.48
CA GLY A 86 8.06 6.07 5.51
C GLY A 86 6.54 5.95 5.60
N ILE A 87 5.80 7.05 5.46
CA ILE A 87 4.32 7.04 5.41
C ILE A 87 3.85 6.27 4.17
N ALA A 88 4.37 6.60 2.98
CA ALA A 88 3.99 5.92 1.74
C ALA A 88 4.29 4.41 1.76
N LEU A 89 5.36 3.96 2.44
CA LEU A 89 5.63 2.54 2.62
C LEU A 89 4.66 1.87 3.59
N GLU A 90 4.22 2.56 4.64
CA GLU A 90 3.24 2.01 5.59
C GLU A 90 1.86 1.93 4.95
N ASP A 91 1.46 2.95 4.19
CA ASP A 91 0.20 2.96 3.42
C ASP A 91 0.22 1.81 2.39
N ALA A 92 1.28 1.70 1.59
CA ALA A 92 1.46 0.59 0.65
C ALA A 92 1.46 -0.79 1.33
N ARG A 93 2.00 -0.89 2.55
CA ARG A 93 1.95 -2.14 3.35
C ARG A 93 0.52 -2.48 3.76
N SER A 94 -0.22 -1.48 4.24
CA SER A 94 -1.62 -1.65 4.65
C SER A 94 -2.47 -2.11 3.48
N ASP A 95 -2.35 -1.44 2.33
CA ASP A 95 -3.11 -1.78 1.13
C ASP A 95 -2.70 -3.13 0.53
N THR A 96 -1.42 -3.48 0.60
CA THR A 96 -0.95 -4.84 0.23
C THR A 96 -1.56 -5.90 1.16
N SER A 97 -1.64 -5.63 2.47
CA SER A 97 -2.26 -6.55 3.43
C SER A 97 -3.77 -6.69 3.20
N GLN A 98 -4.43 -5.60 2.83
CA GLN A 98 -5.85 -5.55 2.46
C GLN A 98 -6.10 -6.44 1.25
N LEU A 99 -5.35 -6.22 0.17
CA LEU A 99 -5.42 -6.98 -1.07
C LEU A 99 -5.20 -8.48 -0.84
N VAL A 100 -4.12 -8.85 -0.14
CA VAL A 100 -3.83 -10.26 0.21
C VAL A 100 -4.99 -10.87 0.99
N GLY A 101 -5.62 -10.10 1.89
CA GLY A 101 -6.78 -10.60 2.61
C GLY A 101 -8.02 -10.79 1.77
N ILE A 102 -8.31 -9.88 0.84
CA ILE A 102 -9.44 -10.04 -0.09
C ILE A 102 -9.22 -11.28 -0.94
N GLN A 103 -7.98 -11.52 -1.36
CA GLN A 103 -7.61 -12.71 -2.12
C GLN A 103 -7.71 -13.99 -1.27
N ASP A 104 -7.33 -13.95 0.01
CA ASP A 104 -7.52 -15.08 0.94
C ASP A 104 -9.01 -15.41 1.10
N VAL A 105 -9.89 -14.40 1.20
CA VAL A 105 -11.35 -14.60 1.22
C VAL A 105 -11.80 -15.29 -0.07
N ARG A 106 -11.39 -14.77 -1.24
CA ARG A 106 -11.72 -15.34 -2.54
C ARG A 106 -11.34 -16.81 -2.62
N ASN A 107 -10.09 -17.14 -2.28
CA ASN A 107 -9.55 -18.49 -2.27
C ASN A 107 -10.36 -19.43 -1.36
N ASN A 108 -10.70 -19.00 -0.14
CA ASN A 108 -11.49 -19.80 0.78
C ASN A 108 -12.90 -20.07 0.23
N LEU A 109 -13.55 -19.08 -0.38
CA LEU A 109 -14.90 -19.28 -0.93
C LEU A 109 -14.93 -20.25 -2.11
N VAL A 110 -13.95 -20.21 -3.02
CA VAL A 110 -13.87 -21.18 -4.12
C VAL A 110 -13.47 -22.58 -3.65
N VAL A 111 -12.62 -22.69 -2.61
CA VAL A 111 -12.33 -23.98 -1.95
C VAL A 111 -13.59 -24.58 -1.33
N ALA A 112 -14.41 -23.75 -0.68
CA ALA A 112 -15.70 -24.18 -0.13
C ALA A 112 -16.60 -24.71 -1.26
N ASP A 113 -16.73 -23.98 -2.36
CA ASP A 113 -17.58 -24.38 -3.48
C ASP A 113 -17.13 -25.67 -4.16
N ALA A 114 -15.83 -25.81 -4.41
CA ALA A 114 -15.25 -27.04 -4.93
C ALA A 114 -15.52 -28.23 -3.99
N SER A 115 -15.34 -28.04 -2.68
CA SER A 115 -15.58 -29.08 -1.67
C SER A 115 -17.06 -29.49 -1.62
N ALA A 116 -17.97 -28.51 -1.57
CA ALA A 116 -19.41 -28.77 -1.54
C ALA A 116 -19.92 -29.44 -2.82
N THR A 117 -19.43 -29.02 -3.98
CA THR A 117 -19.86 -29.56 -5.29
C THR A 117 -19.32 -30.97 -5.49
N ASN A 118 -18.06 -31.23 -5.12
CA ASN A 118 -17.49 -32.58 -5.19
C ASN A 118 -18.18 -33.53 -4.19
N ALA A 119 -18.41 -33.09 -2.95
CA ALA A 119 -19.18 -33.85 -1.96
C ALA A 119 -20.60 -34.20 -2.43
N PHE A 120 -21.24 -33.32 -3.20
CA PHE A 120 -22.57 -33.54 -3.71
C PHE A 120 -22.64 -34.78 -4.63
N LEU A 121 -21.58 -35.09 -5.37
CA LEU A 121 -21.50 -36.24 -6.28
C LEU A 121 -21.61 -37.60 -5.58
N VAL A 122 -21.12 -37.70 -4.34
CA VAL A 122 -21.19 -38.94 -3.55
C VAL A 122 -22.65 -39.35 -3.33
N GLY A 123 -23.56 -38.37 -3.26
CA GLY A 123 -24.97 -38.59 -2.94
C GLY A 123 -25.18 -38.97 -1.47
N GLY A 124 -26.38 -38.70 -0.94
CA GLY A 124 -26.68 -39.07 0.43
C GLY A 124 -25.88 -38.26 1.47
N LEU A 125 -25.20 -38.95 2.40
CA LEU A 125 -24.41 -38.32 3.45
C LEU A 125 -23.01 -37.97 2.94
N GLU A 126 -22.66 -36.69 3.02
CA GLU A 126 -21.35 -36.16 2.63
C GLU A 126 -20.19 -36.78 3.46
N PRO A 127 -19.04 -37.07 2.84
CA PRO A 127 -17.81 -37.45 3.55
C PRO A 127 -17.40 -36.42 4.60
N ALA A 128 -16.97 -36.88 5.78
CA ALA A 128 -16.70 -36.01 6.92
C ALA A 128 -15.55 -35.03 6.66
N ASP A 129 -14.52 -35.46 5.94
CA ASP A 129 -13.36 -34.66 5.54
C ASP A 129 -13.75 -33.54 4.57
N GLN A 130 -14.58 -33.83 3.56
CA GLN A 130 -15.08 -32.81 2.62
C GLN A 130 -15.98 -31.79 3.33
N ARG A 131 -16.78 -32.26 4.29
CA ARG A 131 -17.62 -31.39 5.12
C ARG A 131 -16.76 -30.44 5.98
N GLU A 132 -15.75 -30.98 6.65
CA GLU A 132 -14.81 -30.20 7.48
C GLU A 132 -14.10 -29.15 6.63
N ARG A 133 -13.60 -29.53 5.44
CA ARG A 133 -12.92 -28.63 4.51
C ARG A 133 -13.80 -27.45 4.07
N TYR A 134 -15.09 -27.72 3.80
CA TYR A 134 -16.07 -26.67 3.52
C TYR A 134 -16.28 -25.74 4.72
N ASP A 135 -16.55 -26.32 5.90
CA ASP A 135 -16.88 -25.55 7.10
C ASP A 135 -15.69 -24.66 7.52
N ASP A 136 -14.46 -25.17 7.43
CA ASP A 136 -13.22 -24.42 7.69
C ASP A 136 -13.03 -23.27 6.70
N ALA A 137 -13.24 -23.53 5.40
CA ALA A 137 -13.10 -22.51 4.38
C ALA A 137 -14.12 -21.36 4.57
N ILE A 138 -15.38 -21.68 4.87
CA ILE A 138 -16.40 -20.67 5.19
C ILE A 138 -16.09 -19.90 6.47
N ALA A 139 -15.60 -20.58 7.51
CA ALA A 139 -15.20 -19.94 8.74
C ALA A 139 -14.04 -18.95 8.52
N ASN A 140 -12.99 -19.39 7.81
CA ASN A 140 -11.82 -18.57 7.49
C ASN A 140 -12.20 -17.36 6.62
N ALA A 141 -13.03 -17.55 5.59
CA ALA A 141 -13.54 -16.46 4.76
C ALA A 141 -14.33 -15.43 5.60
N SER A 142 -15.21 -15.91 6.48
CA SER A 142 -16.06 -15.04 7.31
C SER A 142 -15.25 -14.23 8.33
N ILE A 143 -14.27 -14.86 8.99
CA ILE A 143 -13.35 -14.19 9.91
C ILE A 143 -12.57 -13.11 9.16
N ARG A 144 -11.99 -13.46 8.00
CA ARG A 144 -11.15 -12.53 7.24
C ARG A 144 -11.96 -11.36 6.66
N LEU A 145 -13.20 -11.59 6.22
CA LEU A 145 -14.12 -10.52 5.82
C LEU A 145 -14.37 -9.52 6.94
N ALA A 146 -14.61 -10.00 8.17
CA ALA A 146 -14.83 -9.15 9.33
C ALA A 146 -13.58 -8.34 9.71
N GLU A 147 -12.39 -8.94 9.63
CA GLU A 147 -11.12 -8.26 9.85
C GLU A 147 -10.88 -7.15 8.83
N LEU A 148 -11.06 -7.44 7.54
CA LEU A 148 -10.88 -6.48 6.44
C LEU A 148 -11.86 -5.32 6.49
N ALA A 149 -13.13 -5.60 6.81
CA ALA A 149 -14.14 -4.55 6.98
C ALA A 149 -13.84 -3.64 8.18
N GLY A 150 -13.14 -4.16 9.20
CA GLY A 150 -12.69 -3.39 10.36
C GLY A 150 -11.40 -2.60 10.12
N SER A 151 -10.52 -3.05 9.23
CA SER A 151 -9.22 -2.43 8.97
C SER A 151 -9.29 -1.21 8.06
N ASN A 152 -10.22 -1.18 7.10
CA ASN A 152 -10.34 -0.09 6.14
C ASN A 152 -11.80 0.27 5.86
N SER A 153 -12.18 1.49 6.24
CA SER A 153 -13.54 2.00 6.02
C SER A 153 -13.89 2.21 4.54
N ALA A 154 -12.89 2.30 3.66
CA ALA A 154 -13.12 2.53 2.23
C ALA A 154 -13.78 1.31 1.55
N ASP A 155 -13.43 0.09 1.97
CA ASP A 155 -13.93 -1.15 1.38
C ASP A 155 -15.06 -1.79 2.22
N ALA A 156 -15.37 -1.22 3.39
CA ALA A 156 -16.25 -1.84 4.39
C ALA A 156 -17.70 -2.05 3.89
N THR A 157 -18.19 -1.21 2.98
CA THR A 157 -19.56 -1.32 2.45
C THR A 157 -19.65 -2.52 1.51
N GLU A 158 -18.73 -2.63 0.56
CA GLU A 158 -18.61 -3.68 -0.43
C GLU A 158 -18.32 -5.03 0.24
N LEU A 159 -17.41 -5.06 1.22
CA LEU A 159 -17.16 -6.25 2.04
C LEU A 159 -18.39 -6.67 2.85
N GLY A 160 -19.21 -5.71 3.31
CA GLY A 160 -20.49 -5.98 3.94
C GLY A 160 -21.52 -6.62 2.98
N VAL A 161 -21.54 -6.20 1.71
CA VAL A 161 -22.36 -6.83 0.66
C VAL A 161 -21.90 -8.27 0.43
N VAL A 162 -20.59 -8.50 0.30
CA VAL A 162 -20.03 -9.85 0.17
C VAL A 162 -20.40 -10.73 1.36
N ALA A 163 -20.25 -10.24 2.59
CA ALA A 163 -20.63 -11.00 3.79
C ALA A 163 -22.13 -11.39 3.81
N SER A 164 -23.01 -10.49 3.34
CA SER A 164 -24.43 -10.80 3.17
C SER A 164 -24.66 -11.88 2.11
N GLN A 165 -24.00 -11.79 0.97
CA GLN A 165 -24.12 -12.79 -0.11
C GLN A 165 -23.56 -14.16 0.31
N VAL A 166 -22.46 -14.21 1.07
CA VAL A 166 -21.91 -15.45 1.64
C VAL A 166 -22.92 -16.12 2.57
N THR A 167 -23.73 -15.34 3.30
CA THR A 167 -24.82 -15.89 4.13
C THR A 167 -25.92 -16.53 3.26
N VAL A 168 -26.26 -15.94 2.12
CA VAL A 168 -27.22 -16.52 1.17
C VAL A 168 -26.65 -17.78 0.53
N TYR A 169 -25.39 -17.73 0.10
CA TYR A 169 -24.63 -18.85 -0.45
C TYR A 169 -24.66 -20.07 0.48
N THR A 170 -24.27 -19.90 1.74
CA THR A 170 -24.25 -20.99 2.74
C THR A 170 -25.66 -21.56 2.97
N GLY A 171 -26.70 -20.72 2.97
CA GLY A 171 -28.09 -21.16 3.04
C GLY A 171 -28.55 -21.99 1.84
N LEU A 172 -28.06 -21.69 0.62
CA LEU A 172 -28.34 -22.48 -0.58
C LEU A 172 -27.59 -23.82 -0.55
N ILE A 173 -26.33 -23.84 -0.10
CA ILE A 173 -25.56 -25.08 0.08
C ILE A 173 -26.24 -26.02 1.08
N GLU A 174 -26.73 -25.51 2.20
CA GLU A 174 -27.42 -26.36 3.18
C GLU A 174 -28.77 -26.89 2.65
N GLN A 175 -29.48 -26.13 1.82
CA GLN A 175 -30.66 -26.63 1.10
C GLN A 175 -30.28 -27.73 0.09
N ALA A 176 -29.18 -27.55 -0.66
CA ALA A 176 -28.67 -28.55 -1.57
C ALA A 176 -28.33 -29.86 -0.82
N ARG A 177 -27.56 -29.76 0.27
CA ARG A 177 -27.19 -30.88 1.15
C ARG A 177 -28.40 -31.62 1.73
N ALA A 178 -29.38 -30.88 2.26
CA ALA A 178 -30.59 -31.46 2.83
C ALA A 178 -31.41 -32.25 1.80
N ASN A 179 -31.48 -31.76 0.57
CA ASN A 179 -32.15 -32.45 -0.54
C ASN A 179 -31.32 -33.63 -1.06
N ASN A 180 -29.99 -33.50 -1.14
CA ASN A 180 -29.11 -34.59 -1.57
C ASN A 180 -29.17 -35.80 -0.62
N ARG A 181 -29.22 -35.53 0.70
CA ARG A 181 -29.43 -36.57 1.73
C ARG A 181 -30.72 -37.36 1.56
N GLN A 182 -31.75 -36.74 0.97
CA GLN A 182 -33.05 -37.36 0.71
C GLN A 182 -33.15 -37.95 -0.72
N GLY A 183 -32.12 -37.77 -1.55
CA GLY A 183 -32.13 -38.17 -2.96
C GLY A 183 -33.06 -37.33 -3.83
N PHE A 184 -33.42 -36.11 -3.40
CA PHE A 184 -34.30 -35.24 -4.17
C PHE A 184 -33.53 -34.49 -5.27
N PRO A 185 -33.95 -34.61 -6.55
CA PRO A 185 -33.24 -33.98 -7.67
C PRO A 185 -33.12 -32.46 -7.57
N VAL A 186 -34.01 -31.79 -6.84
CA VAL A 186 -33.97 -30.34 -6.62
C VAL A 186 -32.71 -29.88 -5.88
N GLY A 187 -31.99 -30.77 -5.19
CA GLY A 187 -30.74 -30.43 -4.53
C GLY A 187 -29.70 -29.85 -5.47
N SER A 188 -29.61 -30.37 -6.71
CA SER A 188 -28.64 -29.87 -7.69
C SER A 188 -28.99 -28.47 -8.20
N ALA A 189 -30.28 -28.08 -8.18
CA ALA A 189 -30.69 -26.72 -8.54
C ALA A 189 -30.29 -25.71 -7.47
N TYR A 190 -30.38 -26.06 -6.18
CA TYR A 190 -29.89 -25.20 -5.10
C TYR A 190 -28.36 -25.06 -5.11
N LEU A 191 -27.64 -26.15 -5.39
CA LEU A 191 -26.19 -26.12 -5.53
C LEU A 191 -25.76 -25.23 -6.69
N ASP A 192 -26.40 -25.38 -7.85
CA ASP A 192 -26.15 -24.55 -9.04
C ASP A 192 -26.44 -23.07 -8.79
N GLN A 193 -27.52 -22.75 -8.07
CA GLN A 193 -27.81 -21.38 -7.64
C GLN A 193 -26.74 -20.82 -6.69
N ALA A 194 -26.26 -21.62 -5.73
CA ALA A 194 -25.21 -21.21 -4.81
C ALA A 194 -23.91 -20.90 -5.57
N SER A 195 -23.49 -21.82 -6.42
CA SER A 195 -22.26 -21.72 -7.19
C SER A 195 -22.32 -20.59 -8.23
N THR A 196 -23.50 -20.32 -8.81
CA THR A 196 -23.75 -19.16 -9.68
C THR A 196 -23.70 -17.85 -8.89
N LEU A 197 -24.30 -17.76 -7.70
CA LEU A 197 -24.20 -16.58 -6.83
C LEU A 197 -22.74 -16.27 -6.48
N LEU A 198 -21.96 -17.31 -6.21
CA LEU A 198 -20.53 -17.15 -5.94
C LEU A 198 -19.80 -16.57 -7.17
N ARG A 199 -19.93 -17.21 -8.34
CA ARG A 199 -19.23 -16.82 -9.57
C ARG A 199 -19.66 -15.48 -10.16
N ASP A 200 -20.96 -15.21 -10.17
CA ASP A 200 -21.51 -14.08 -10.94
C ASP A 200 -21.64 -12.81 -10.09
N GLU A 201 -21.67 -12.93 -8.76
CA GLU A 201 -21.83 -11.77 -7.87
C GLU A 201 -20.68 -11.61 -6.86
N ILE A 202 -20.33 -12.66 -6.11
CA ILE A 202 -19.37 -12.54 -5.00
C ILE A 202 -17.93 -12.37 -5.52
N LEU A 203 -17.44 -13.29 -6.36
CA LEU A 203 -16.06 -13.26 -6.87
C LEU A 203 -15.77 -12.00 -7.71
N PRO A 204 -16.68 -11.49 -8.56
CA PRO A 204 -16.47 -10.24 -9.30
C PRO A 204 -16.40 -9.01 -8.38
N THR A 205 -17.20 -9.00 -7.30
CA THR A 205 -17.13 -7.93 -6.29
C THR A 205 -15.77 -7.94 -5.58
N LEU A 206 -15.28 -9.12 -5.18
CA LEU A 206 -13.94 -9.26 -4.60
C LEU A 206 -12.83 -8.88 -5.60
N THR A 207 -13.00 -9.18 -6.88
CA THR A 207 -12.03 -8.82 -7.93
C THR A 207 -11.94 -7.31 -8.10
N THR A 208 -13.08 -6.61 -8.14
CA THR A 208 -13.10 -5.13 -8.16
C THR A 208 -12.34 -4.56 -6.95
N LEU A 209 -12.54 -5.13 -5.75
CA LEU A 209 -11.82 -4.70 -4.55
C LEU A 209 -10.31 -4.97 -4.63
N VAL A 210 -9.89 -6.07 -5.26
CA VAL A 210 -8.48 -6.36 -5.54
C VAL A 210 -7.91 -5.29 -6.48
N ASP A 211 -8.60 -4.99 -7.58
CA ASP A 211 -8.14 -4.00 -8.57
C ASP A 211 -8.03 -2.59 -7.96
N ASP A 212 -9.03 -2.17 -7.19
CA ASP A 212 -9.04 -0.87 -6.51
C ASP A 212 -7.90 -0.74 -5.48
N ASN A 213 -7.60 -1.82 -4.75
CA ASN A 213 -6.46 -1.85 -3.83
C ASN A 213 -5.13 -1.85 -4.58
N ALA A 214 -5.02 -2.57 -5.70
CA ALA A 214 -3.82 -2.56 -6.53
C ALA A 214 -3.54 -1.16 -7.12
N GLU A 215 -4.58 -0.42 -7.54
CA GLU A 215 -4.45 0.96 -8.03
C GLU A 215 -4.03 1.94 -6.92
N ARG A 216 -4.57 1.78 -5.69
CA ARG A 216 -4.17 2.56 -4.52
C ARG A 216 -2.70 2.34 -4.16
N VAL A 217 -2.24 1.07 -4.09
CA VAL A 217 -0.82 0.72 -3.90
C VAL A 217 0.05 1.39 -4.98
N ALA A 218 -0.38 1.35 -6.25
CA ALA A 218 0.37 1.97 -7.34
C ALA A 218 0.44 3.50 -7.22
N SER A 219 -0.66 4.15 -6.80
CA SER A 219 -0.74 5.59 -6.56
C SER A 219 0.18 6.02 -5.41
N ASP A 220 0.14 5.34 -4.28
CA ASP A 220 0.90 5.69 -3.07
C ASP A 220 2.42 5.53 -3.29
N LEU A 221 2.82 4.50 -4.04
CA LEU A 221 4.20 4.34 -4.46
C LEU A 221 4.63 5.41 -5.49
N SER A 222 3.72 5.91 -6.34
CA SER A 222 4.03 6.98 -7.29
C SER A 222 4.26 8.34 -6.63
N MET A 223 3.65 8.57 -5.46
CA MET A 223 3.80 9.79 -4.65
C MET A 223 5.25 9.99 -4.17
N VAL A 224 6.05 8.92 -4.11
CA VAL A 224 7.48 8.92 -3.76
C VAL A 224 8.33 9.72 -4.78
N ARG A 225 7.84 9.94 -6.01
CA ARG A 225 8.53 10.77 -7.02
C ARG A 225 8.77 12.21 -6.55
N ASN A 226 7.97 12.73 -5.61
CA ASN A 226 8.17 14.06 -5.03
C ASN A 226 9.31 14.13 -4.00
N ALA A 227 9.72 13.01 -3.42
CA ALA A 227 10.87 12.96 -2.50
C ALA A 227 12.20 13.27 -3.20
N MET A 228 12.30 13.01 -4.51
CA MET A 228 13.49 13.37 -5.31
C MET A 228 13.68 14.89 -5.40
N TRP A 229 12.61 15.69 -5.43
CA TRP A 229 12.70 17.15 -5.42
C TRP A 229 13.22 17.68 -4.08
N ILE A 230 12.88 17.01 -2.98
CA ILE A 230 13.38 17.36 -1.64
C ILE A 230 14.86 17.02 -1.52
N LEU A 231 15.30 15.87 -2.05
CA LEU A 231 16.72 15.52 -2.17
C LEU A 231 17.49 16.50 -3.06
N ALA A 232 16.93 16.88 -4.20
CA ALA A 232 17.52 17.88 -5.09
C ALA A 232 17.69 19.25 -4.41
N ALA A 233 16.69 19.68 -3.63
CA ALA A 233 16.77 20.91 -2.84
C ALA A 233 17.85 20.83 -1.74
N GLY A 234 18.03 19.65 -1.11
CA GLY A 234 19.12 19.38 -0.18
C GLY A 234 20.50 19.48 -0.84
N LEU A 235 20.68 18.83 -1.99
CA LEU A 235 21.90 18.92 -2.80
C LEU A 235 22.19 20.36 -3.25
N LEU A 236 21.16 21.13 -3.59
CA LEU A 236 21.29 22.53 -3.95
C LEU A 236 21.74 23.39 -2.76
N CYS A 237 21.24 23.14 -1.55
CA CYS A 237 21.73 23.79 -0.33
C CYS A 237 23.21 23.45 -0.06
N LEU A 238 23.62 22.20 -0.30
CA LEU A 238 25.01 21.77 -0.19
C LEU A 238 25.92 22.49 -1.19
N ALA A 239 25.47 22.60 -2.45
CA ALA A 239 26.18 23.34 -3.49
C ALA A 239 26.31 24.83 -3.12
N LEU A 240 25.25 25.44 -2.58
CA LEU A 240 25.27 26.83 -2.13
C LEU A 240 26.28 27.04 -0.99
N LEU A 241 26.37 26.10 -0.05
CA LEU A 241 27.35 26.08 1.03
C LEU A 241 28.78 26.06 0.48
N ILE A 242 29.08 25.16 -0.46
CA ILE A 242 30.41 25.03 -1.09
C ILE A 242 30.77 26.31 -1.86
N VAL A 243 29.84 26.86 -2.64
CA VAL A 243 30.06 28.11 -3.39
C VAL A 243 30.36 29.27 -2.43
N THR A 244 29.61 29.36 -1.32
CA THR A 244 29.81 30.39 -0.29
C THR A 244 31.20 30.26 0.36
N GLN A 245 31.67 29.04 0.59
CA GLN A 245 33.02 28.76 1.11
C GLN A 245 34.13 29.17 0.13
N VAL A 246 34.01 28.77 -1.14
CA VAL A 246 34.99 29.09 -2.18
C VAL A 246 35.07 30.60 -2.42
N TRP A 247 33.92 31.29 -2.38
CA TRP A 247 33.87 32.74 -2.50
C TRP A 247 34.56 33.45 -1.33
N LEU A 248 34.36 32.97 -0.10
CA LEU A 248 35.06 33.47 1.09
C LEU A 248 36.58 33.24 0.98
N ALA A 249 36.99 32.05 0.55
CA ALA A 249 38.41 31.68 0.41
C ALA A 249 39.12 32.55 -0.65
N LYS A 250 38.51 32.74 -1.83
CA LYS A 250 39.05 33.59 -2.90
C LYS A 250 39.14 35.06 -2.48
N ARG A 251 38.15 35.58 -1.75
CA ARG A 251 38.11 37.00 -1.38
C ARG A 251 39.02 37.36 -0.20
N THR A 252 39.34 36.40 0.67
CA THR A 252 40.15 36.64 1.87
C THR A 252 41.60 36.14 1.78
N HIS A 253 41.97 35.43 0.70
CA HIS A 253 43.33 34.91 0.47
C HIS A 253 43.90 34.08 1.66
N ARG A 254 43.04 33.54 2.54
CA ARG A 254 43.45 32.79 3.74
C ARG A 254 42.82 31.39 3.76
N VAL A 255 43.62 30.45 4.27
CA VAL A 255 43.38 29.00 4.45
C VAL A 255 41.94 28.67 4.87
N LEU A 256 41.34 27.70 4.16
CA LEU A 256 40.02 27.13 4.39
C LEU A 256 39.73 26.92 5.88
N ASN A 257 38.56 27.36 6.35
CA ASN A 257 38.14 27.14 7.74
C ASN A 257 37.85 25.65 7.94
N VAL A 258 38.70 24.98 8.74
CA VAL A 258 38.62 23.53 8.99
C VAL A 258 37.23 23.12 9.49
N GLY A 259 36.59 23.93 10.34
CA GLY A 259 35.24 23.63 10.84
C GLY A 259 34.16 23.65 9.76
N LEU A 260 34.26 24.56 8.79
CA LEU A 260 33.35 24.60 7.64
C LEU A 260 33.63 23.47 6.64
N LEU A 261 34.91 23.14 6.43
CA LEU A 261 35.32 22.07 5.55
C LEU A 261 34.84 20.71 6.08
N VAL A 262 35.02 20.44 7.38
CA VAL A 262 34.49 19.23 8.03
C VAL A 262 32.96 19.21 7.98
N ALA A 263 32.28 20.34 8.23
CA ALA A 263 30.83 20.42 8.10
C ALA A 263 30.33 20.07 6.68
N SER A 264 31.01 20.58 5.64
CA SER A 264 30.68 20.25 4.25
C SER A 264 30.94 18.80 3.89
N ILE A 265 32.03 18.20 4.39
CA ILE A 265 32.30 16.77 4.17
C ILE A 265 31.24 15.92 4.85
N VAL A 266 30.87 16.23 6.09
CA VAL A 266 29.82 15.51 6.83
C VAL A 266 28.49 15.58 6.08
N LEU A 267 28.07 16.77 5.64
CA LEU A 267 26.83 16.93 4.88
C LEU A 267 26.88 16.24 3.52
N LEU A 268 28.03 16.23 2.85
CA LEU A 268 28.20 15.55 1.56
C LEU A 268 28.14 14.04 1.72
N VAL A 269 28.88 13.47 2.67
CA VAL A 269 28.91 12.02 2.93
C VAL A 269 27.55 11.53 3.41
N VAL A 270 26.95 12.21 4.38
CA VAL A 270 25.63 11.81 4.91
C VAL A 270 24.52 12.11 3.91
N GLY A 271 24.65 13.19 3.13
CA GLY A 271 23.71 13.51 2.06
C GLY A 271 23.71 12.50 0.93
N VAL A 272 24.89 12.14 0.43
CA VAL A 272 25.05 11.09 -0.60
C VAL A 272 24.63 9.73 -0.03
N GLY A 273 25.07 9.38 1.17
CA GLY A 273 24.67 8.13 1.83
C GLY A 273 23.16 8.05 2.05
N GLY A 274 22.53 9.13 2.52
CA GLY A 274 21.08 9.24 2.67
C GLY A 274 20.35 9.14 1.33
N ALA A 275 20.82 9.82 0.28
CA ALA A 275 20.25 9.74 -1.05
C ALA A 275 20.36 8.32 -1.64
N VAL A 276 21.49 7.64 -1.45
CA VAL A 276 21.69 6.25 -1.87
C VAL A 276 20.76 5.30 -1.11
N LEU A 277 20.64 5.46 0.21
CA LEU A 277 19.70 4.65 1.01
C LEU A 277 18.25 4.86 0.56
N LEU A 278 17.82 6.10 0.39
CA LEU A 278 16.47 6.44 -0.11
C LEU A 278 16.22 5.88 -1.52
N SER A 279 17.23 5.95 -2.40
CA SER A 279 17.15 5.40 -3.75
C SER A 279 17.05 3.88 -3.75
N GLN A 280 17.82 3.19 -2.91
CA GLN A 280 17.76 1.74 -2.77
C GLN A 280 16.40 1.29 -2.22
N THR A 281 15.83 2.02 -1.26
CA THR A 281 14.48 1.77 -0.75
C THR A 281 13.43 1.89 -1.88
N ASN A 282 13.59 2.88 -2.76
CA ASN A 282 12.68 3.07 -3.89
C ASN A 282 12.80 1.94 -4.94
N SER A 283 14.02 1.51 -5.24
CA SER A 283 14.27 0.34 -6.09
C SER A 283 13.74 -0.95 -5.47
N ALA A 284 13.85 -1.12 -4.15
CA ALA A 284 13.28 -2.27 -3.45
C ALA A 284 11.74 -2.26 -3.50
N ALA A 285 11.09 -1.11 -3.30
CA ALA A 285 9.64 -0.99 -3.44
C ALA A 285 9.15 -1.28 -4.87
N ALA A 286 9.89 -0.84 -5.89
CA ALA A 286 9.61 -1.17 -7.29
C ALA A 286 9.87 -2.66 -7.62
N ALA A 287 10.95 -3.24 -7.08
CA ALA A 287 11.26 -4.66 -7.26
C ALA A 287 10.25 -5.58 -6.55
N VAL A 288 9.70 -5.15 -5.41
CA VAL A 288 8.60 -5.86 -4.75
C VAL A 288 7.38 -5.92 -5.67
N ARG A 289 7.03 -4.82 -6.34
CA ARG A 289 5.90 -4.74 -7.28
C ARG A 289 6.07 -5.69 -8.47
N ASP A 290 7.24 -5.70 -9.09
CA ASP A 290 7.48 -6.44 -10.33
C ASP A 290 7.92 -7.91 -10.08
N GLY A 291 8.18 -8.30 -8.82
CA GLY A 291 8.67 -9.63 -8.44
C GLY A 291 7.74 -10.38 -7.48
N PRO A 292 8.06 -10.49 -6.17
CA PRO A 292 7.32 -11.31 -5.21
C PRO A 292 5.82 -11.00 -5.11
N TYR A 293 5.43 -9.74 -5.30
CA TYR A 293 4.01 -9.34 -5.29
C TYR A 293 3.28 -9.83 -6.53
N ALA A 294 3.86 -9.64 -7.72
CA ALA A 294 3.30 -10.15 -8.97
C ALA A 294 3.20 -11.69 -8.94
N ALA A 295 4.20 -12.37 -8.35
CA ALA A 295 4.19 -13.81 -8.10
C ALA A 295 2.99 -14.23 -7.23
N THR A 296 2.79 -13.53 -6.11
CA THR A 296 1.69 -13.80 -5.17
C THR A 296 0.33 -13.63 -5.84
N LEU A 297 0.16 -12.53 -6.60
CA LEU A 297 -1.09 -12.26 -7.31
C LEU A 297 -1.36 -13.30 -8.40
N ALA A 298 -0.35 -13.66 -9.19
CA ALA A 298 -0.46 -14.67 -10.24
C ALA A 298 -0.80 -16.05 -9.65
N ALA A 299 -0.02 -16.51 -8.66
CA ALA A 299 -0.24 -17.79 -7.99
C ALA A 299 -1.62 -17.85 -7.33
N SER A 300 -2.03 -16.77 -6.65
CA SER A 300 -3.33 -16.77 -5.98
C SER A 300 -4.51 -16.66 -6.93
N THR A 301 -4.37 -15.96 -8.05
CA THR A 301 -5.40 -15.91 -9.09
C THR A 301 -5.55 -17.28 -9.75
N ALA A 302 -4.43 -17.91 -10.11
CA ALA A 302 -4.41 -19.26 -10.67
C ALA A 302 -5.00 -20.29 -9.68
N TYR A 303 -4.69 -20.16 -8.39
CA TYR A 303 -5.30 -21.01 -7.35
C TYR A 303 -6.82 -20.82 -7.28
N SER A 304 -7.31 -19.59 -7.37
CA SER A 304 -8.74 -19.32 -7.42
C SER A 304 -9.40 -19.93 -8.67
N GLU A 305 -8.83 -19.72 -9.85
CA GLU A 305 -9.30 -20.25 -11.14
C GLU A 305 -9.33 -21.80 -11.12
N ALA A 306 -8.29 -22.44 -10.59
CA ALA A 306 -8.22 -23.89 -10.47
C ALA A 306 -9.27 -24.48 -9.51
N ASN A 307 -9.59 -23.80 -8.41
CA ASN A 307 -10.68 -24.24 -7.52
C ASN A 307 -12.05 -24.07 -8.17
N ASP A 308 -12.28 -22.99 -8.93
CA ASP A 308 -13.51 -22.83 -9.69
C ASP A 308 -13.62 -23.91 -10.78
N ALA A 309 -12.53 -24.22 -11.47
CA ALA A 309 -12.45 -25.36 -12.39
C ALA A 309 -12.75 -26.69 -11.67
N LYS A 310 -12.29 -26.89 -10.44
CA LYS A 310 -12.61 -28.10 -9.66
C LYS A 310 -14.10 -28.22 -9.34
N ALA A 311 -14.80 -27.11 -9.11
CA ALA A 311 -16.25 -27.10 -9.05
C ALA A 311 -16.89 -27.43 -10.41
N MET A 312 -16.35 -26.90 -11.51
CA MET A 312 -16.84 -27.15 -12.87
C MET A 312 -16.74 -28.64 -13.24
N GLU A 313 -15.60 -29.28 -12.95
CA GLU A 313 -15.39 -30.72 -13.10
C GLU A 313 -16.54 -31.51 -12.46
N SER A 314 -16.91 -31.12 -11.24
CA SER A 314 -18.00 -31.79 -10.52
C SER A 314 -19.35 -31.51 -11.17
N PHE A 315 -19.61 -30.28 -11.62
CA PHE A 315 -20.84 -29.96 -12.35
C PHE A 315 -20.99 -30.70 -13.68
N THR A 316 -19.90 -31.04 -14.37
CA THR A 316 -19.98 -31.86 -15.59
C THR A 316 -20.71 -33.19 -15.32
N LEU A 317 -20.48 -33.79 -14.14
CA LEU A 317 -21.08 -35.05 -13.71
C LEU A 317 -22.45 -34.85 -13.04
N ILE A 318 -22.66 -33.76 -12.30
CA ILE A 318 -23.97 -33.44 -11.67
C ILE A 318 -25.03 -33.16 -12.74
N LYS A 319 -24.68 -32.41 -13.79
CA LYS A 319 -25.59 -31.97 -14.85
C LYS A 319 -25.60 -32.97 -16.00
N ARG A 320 -25.98 -34.21 -15.69
CA ARG A 320 -26.01 -35.36 -16.61
C ARG A 320 -26.64 -34.99 -17.96
N GLY A 321 -25.85 -35.12 -19.04
CA GLY A 321 -26.29 -34.84 -20.41
C GLY A 321 -26.35 -33.35 -20.80
N SER A 322 -26.03 -32.43 -19.89
CA SER A 322 -25.91 -30.99 -20.13
C SER A 322 -24.64 -30.42 -19.48
N GLY A 323 -23.59 -31.24 -19.35
CA GLY A 323 -22.32 -30.87 -18.71
C GLY A 323 -21.39 -30.03 -19.59
N GLN A 324 -21.65 -29.94 -20.89
CA GLN A 324 -20.77 -29.32 -21.89
C GLN A 324 -20.34 -27.89 -21.54
N THR A 325 -21.24 -27.05 -21.05
CA THR A 325 -20.89 -25.67 -20.66
C THR A 325 -19.92 -25.62 -19.49
N TYR A 326 -20.04 -26.55 -18.53
CA TYR A 326 -19.12 -26.64 -17.40
C TYR A 326 -17.76 -27.19 -17.84
N GLU A 327 -17.74 -28.10 -18.82
CA GLU A 327 -16.49 -28.56 -19.44
C GLU A 327 -15.75 -27.42 -20.13
N GLU A 328 -16.46 -26.59 -20.91
CA GLU A 328 -15.87 -25.41 -21.55
C GLU A 328 -15.27 -24.44 -20.52
N SER A 329 -15.98 -24.18 -19.41
CA SER A 329 -15.47 -23.37 -18.32
C SER A 329 -14.27 -24.00 -17.60
N PHE A 330 -14.26 -25.33 -17.41
CA PHE A 330 -13.10 -26.04 -16.85
C PHE A 330 -11.85 -25.81 -17.70
N VAL A 331 -11.97 -25.97 -19.02
CA VAL A 331 -10.86 -25.80 -19.96
C VAL A 331 -10.37 -24.36 -19.98
N GLU A 332 -11.27 -23.38 -19.99
CA GLU A 332 -10.90 -21.95 -19.96
C GLU A 332 -10.16 -21.59 -18.67
N LEU A 333 -10.72 -21.94 -17.51
CA LEU A 333 -10.15 -21.62 -16.21
C LEU A 333 -8.78 -22.28 -15.98
N THR A 334 -8.61 -23.53 -16.42
CA THR A 334 -7.32 -24.24 -16.28
C THR A 334 -6.27 -23.70 -17.24
N ALA A 335 -6.65 -23.30 -18.46
CA ALA A 335 -5.74 -22.66 -19.40
C ALA A 335 -5.27 -21.29 -18.89
N ASP A 336 -6.17 -20.48 -18.35
CA ASP A 336 -5.83 -19.18 -17.75
C ASP A 336 -4.91 -19.35 -16.53
N ALA A 337 -5.23 -20.31 -15.65
CA ALA A 337 -4.40 -20.61 -14.49
C ALA A 337 -2.99 -21.06 -14.90
N ALA A 338 -2.87 -21.96 -15.88
CA ALA A 338 -1.59 -22.43 -16.41
C ALA A 338 -0.79 -21.27 -17.02
N GLN A 339 -1.42 -20.45 -17.86
CA GLN A 339 -0.77 -19.29 -18.48
C GLN A 339 -0.19 -18.33 -17.44
N ARG A 340 -0.91 -18.06 -16.35
CA ARG A 340 -0.44 -17.18 -15.28
C ARG A 340 0.76 -17.76 -14.54
N LEU A 341 0.70 -19.05 -14.21
CA LEU A 341 1.80 -19.73 -13.52
C LEU A 341 3.05 -19.83 -14.40
N ASP A 342 2.87 -20.15 -15.68
CA ASP A 342 3.96 -20.20 -16.66
C ASP A 342 4.60 -18.83 -16.88
N GLN A 343 3.81 -17.77 -16.96
CA GLN A 343 4.33 -16.42 -17.09
C GLN A 343 5.14 -16.03 -15.84
N ALA A 344 4.62 -16.31 -14.64
CA ALA A 344 5.34 -16.04 -13.41
C ALA A 344 6.63 -16.88 -13.29
N ALA A 345 6.64 -18.11 -13.80
CA ALA A 345 7.86 -18.93 -13.88
C ALA A 345 8.86 -18.37 -14.89
N ALA A 346 8.42 -17.94 -16.07
CA ALA A 346 9.26 -17.33 -17.11
C ALA A 346 9.90 -16.01 -16.65
N ASP A 347 9.19 -15.24 -15.83
CA ASP A 347 9.68 -14.01 -15.20
C ASP A 347 10.66 -14.29 -14.03
N GLY A 348 10.85 -15.56 -13.64
CA GLY A 348 11.73 -15.98 -12.56
C GLY A 348 11.13 -15.75 -11.16
N ASN A 349 9.83 -15.54 -11.09
CA ASN A 349 9.08 -15.26 -9.86
C ASN A 349 8.52 -16.54 -9.19
N LEU A 350 8.35 -17.61 -9.98
CA LEU A 350 8.04 -18.97 -9.51
C LEU A 350 9.03 -19.96 -10.14
N ASP A 351 9.11 -21.18 -9.59
CA ASP A 351 10.00 -22.23 -10.09
C ASP A 351 9.36 -23.12 -11.19
N GLY A 352 8.07 -22.93 -11.45
CA GLY A 352 7.27 -23.72 -12.41
C GLY A 352 6.68 -25.01 -11.86
N THR A 353 6.96 -25.36 -10.59
CA THR A 353 6.46 -26.60 -9.98
C THR A 353 4.93 -26.61 -9.87
N SER A 354 4.34 -25.48 -9.48
CA SER A 354 2.88 -25.32 -9.41
C SER A 354 2.18 -25.48 -10.77
N ALA A 355 2.80 -25.03 -11.87
CA ALA A 355 2.26 -25.24 -13.23
C ALA A 355 2.27 -26.74 -13.60
N GLY A 356 3.36 -27.44 -13.32
CA GLY A 356 3.46 -28.88 -13.58
C GLY A 356 2.41 -29.71 -12.82
N TYR A 357 2.16 -29.40 -11.54
CA TYR A 357 1.11 -30.09 -10.79
C TYR A 357 -0.32 -29.74 -11.27
N LEU A 358 -0.52 -28.54 -11.80
CA LEU A 358 -1.79 -28.19 -12.43
C LEU A 358 -2.03 -29.06 -13.67
N ASP A 359 -1.04 -29.19 -14.53
CA ASP A 359 -1.09 -30.04 -15.73
C ASP A 359 -1.37 -31.50 -15.38
N ASP A 360 -0.71 -32.03 -14.34
CA ASP A 360 -0.94 -33.40 -13.85
C ASP A 360 -2.41 -33.61 -13.45
N TRP A 361 -3.03 -32.63 -12.77
CA TRP A 361 -4.45 -32.71 -12.44
C TRP A 361 -5.35 -32.61 -13.68
N VAL A 362 -5.04 -31.75 -14.65
CA VAL A 362 -5.79 -31.65 -15.92
C VAL A 362 -5.75 -32.99 -16.68
N VAL A 363 -4.63 -33.71 -16.64
CA VAL A 363 -4.55 -35.07 -17.21
C VAL A 363 -5.49 -36.04 -16.47
N GLN A 364 -5.58 -35.97 -15.15
CA GLN A 364 -6.52 -36.79 -14.38
C GLN A 364 -7.99 -36.45 -14.71
N HIS A 365 -8.29 -35.17 -14.95
CA HIS A 365 -9.62 -34.74 -15.39
C HIS A 365 -10.03 -35.40 -16.71
N GLN A 366 -9.10 -35.50 -17.68
CA GLN A 366 -9.38 -36.18 -18.95
C GLN A 366 -9.76 -37.65 -18.78
N ALA A 367 -9.21 -38.33 -17.76
CA ALA A 367 -9.60 -39.71 -17.44
C ALA A 367 -11.05 -39.80 -16.92
N ILE A 368 -11.50 -38.82 -16.14
CA ILE A 368 -12.90 -38.69 -15.69
C ILE A 368 -13.81 -38.47 -16.91
N ARG A 369 -13.45 -37.54 -17.81
CA ARG A 369 -14.20 -37.25 -19.03
C ARG A 369 -14.30 -38.46 -19.95
N ALA A 370 -13.21 -39.21 -20.12
CA ALA A 370 -13.21 -40.41 -20.94
C ALA A 370 -14.21 -41.48 -20.46
N LEU A 371 -14.41 -41.62 -19.14
CA LEU A 371 -15.42 -42.51 -18.57
C LEU A 371 -16.84 -41.99 -18.83
N ASP A 372 -17.08 -40.70 -18.56
CA ASP A 372 -18.39 -40.07 -18.76
C ASP A 372 -18.82 -40.08 -20.24
N ASP A 373 -17.91 -39.75 -21.16
CA ASP A 373 -18.15 -39.75 -22.61
C ASP A 373 -18.37 -41.17 -23.17
N ALA A 374 -17.79 -42.19 -22.52
CA ALA A 374 -18.04 -43.59 -22.83
C ALA A 374 -19.38 -44.11 -22.26
N GLY A 375 -20.09 -43.29 -21.47
CA GLY A 375 -21.35 -43.62 -20.81
C GLY A 375 -21.19 -44.32 -19.46
N ASP A 376 -19.97 -44.47 -18.95
CA ASP A 376 -19.68 -45.01 -17.62
C ASP A 376 -19.69 -43.90 -16.56
N TRP A 377 -20.88 -43.35 -16.32
CA TRP A 377 -21.07 -42.27 -15.35
C TRP A 377 -20.73 -42.69 -13.92
N ASP A 378 -21.07 -43.93 -13.53
CA ASP A 378 -20.77 -44.44 -12.19
C ASP A 378 -19.25 -44.55 -11.97
N GLY A 379 -18.51 -45.01 -12.99
CA GLY A 379 -17.04 -45.01 -12.98
C GLY A 379 -16.44 -43.61 -12.93
N ALA A 380 -16.99 -42.66 -13.70
CA ALA A 380 -16.55 -41.27 -13.68
C ALA A 380 -16.74 -40.62 -12.29
N VAL A 381 -17.90 -40.84 -11.65
CA VAL A 381 -18.16 -40.36 -10.29
C VAL A 381 -17.24 -41.02 -9.27
N ALA A 382 -17.04 -42.34 -9.36
CA ALA A 382 -16.13 -43.05 -8.47
C ALA A 382 -14.69 -42.52 -8.58
N LEU A 383 -14.23 -42.19 -9.79
CA LEU A 383 -12.91 -41.61 -10.01
C LEU A 383 -12.81 -40.16 -9.50
N ALA A 384 -13.81 -39.32 -9.79
CA ALA A 384 -13.86 -37.92 -9.38
C ALA A 384 -13.98 -37.72 -7.86
N THR A 385 -14.51 -38.71 -7.15
CA THR A 385 -14.68 -38.70 -5.68
C THR A 385 -13.67 -39.59 -4.95
N SER A 386 -12.79 -40.28 -5.69
CA SER A 386 -11.78 -41.16 -5.08
C SER A 386 -10.79 -40.37 -4.21
N ALA A 387 -10.41 -41.00 -3.09
CA ALA A 387 -9.34 -40.54 -2.19
C ALA A 387 -8.03 -41.34 -2.38
N ASP A 388 -7.94 -42.14 -3.44
CA ASP A 388 -6.78 -43.00 -3.70
C ASP A 388 -5.52 -42.17 -4.00
N GLU A 389 -4.38 -42.67 -3.53
CA GLU A 389 -3.08 -42.09 -3.87
C GLU A 389 -2.86 -42.11 -5.39
N GLY A 390 -2.50 -40.96 -5.96
CA GLY A 390 -2.31 -40.80 -7.40
C GLY A 390 -3.60 -40.58 -8.21
N GLY A 391 -4.77 -40.52 -7.56
CA GLY A 391 -6.04 -40.16 -8.21
C GLY A 391 -6.22 -38.65 -8.44
N PRO A 392 -7.32 -38.23 -9.10
CA PRO A 392 -7.58 -36.83 -9.44
C PRO A 392 -7.58 -35.87 -8.23
N ASN A 393 -8.15 -36.29 -7.10
CA ASN A 393 -8.17 -35.48 -5.88
C ASN A 393 -6.78 -35.37 -5.23
N ALA A 394 -5.95 -36.40 -5.33
CA ALA A 394 -4.57 -36.35 -4.86
C ALA A 394 -3.71 -35.42 -5.73
N ALA A 395 -3.89 -35.46 -7.06
CA ALA A 395 -3.22 -34.54 -7.98
C ALA A 395 -3.60 -33.07 -7.72
N PHE A 396 -4.90 -32.79 -7.56
CA PHE A 396 -5.36 -31.45 -7.20
C PHE A 396 -4.85 -31.00 -5.82
N ALA A 397 -4.77 -31.91 -4.84
CA ALA A 397 -4.21 -31.60 -3.53
C ALA A 397 -2.73 -31.25 -3.60
N ALA A 398 -1.94 -31.94 -4.44
CA ALA A 398 -0.53 -31.63 -4.66
C ALA A 398 -0.34 -30.23 -5.28
N PHE A 399 -1.15 -29.90 -6.29
CA PHE A 399 -1.22 -28.56 -6.85
C PHE A 399 -1.57 -27.51 -5.79
N SER A 400 -2.68 -27.71 -5.08
CA SER A 400 -3.18 -26.80 -4.03
C SER A 400 -2.14 -26.55 -2.94
N GLN A 401 -1.44 -27.60 -2.48
CA GLN A 401 -0.40 -27.48 -1.47
C GLN A 401 0.81 -26.69 -1.98
N THR A 402 1.24 -26.94 -3.22
CA THR A 402 2.40 -26.27 -3.80
C THR A 402 2.12 -24.79 -4.01
N VAL A 403 1.00 -24.45 -4.66
CA VAL A 403 0.68 -23.04 -4.97
C VAL A 403 0.39 -22.24 -3.71
N THR A 404 -0.22 -22.83 -2.67
CA THR A 404 -0.41 -22.14 -1.39
C THR A 404 0.90 -21.94 -0.62
N SER A 405 1.86 -22.86 -0.76
CA SER A 405 3.22 -22.67 -0.26
C SER A 405 3.92 -21.51 -0.97
N ASP A 406 3.85 -21.45 -2.31
CA ASP A 406 4.41 -20.36 -3.12
C ASP A 406 3.84 -19.00 -2.70
N ILE A 407 2.52 -18.93 -2.50
CA ILE A 407 1.83 -17.72 -2.00
C ILE A 407 2.37 -17.33 -0.62
N ALA A 408 2.43 -18.27 0.32
CA ALA A 408 2.86 -17.99 1.70
C ALA A 408 4.33 -17.53 1.76
N GLU A 409 5.22 -18.14 0.99
CA GLU A 409 6.63 -17.78 0.93
C GLU A 409 6.83 -16.39 0.32
N ASN A 410 6.16 -16.09 -0.79
CA ASN A 410 6.25 -14.80 -1.46
C ASN A 410 5.65 -13.65 -0.62
N ILE A 411 4.55 -13.90 0.10
CA ILE A 411 3.99 -12.93 1.06
C ILE A 411 5.00 -12.65 2.17
N LYS A 412 5.62 -13.69 2.73
CA LYS A 412 6.60 -13.54 3.81
C LYS A 412 7.83 -12.75 3.35
N ALA A 413 8.32 -13.04 2.15
CA ALA A 413 9.42 -12.30 1.53
C ALA A 413 9.04 -10.82 1.33
N THR A 414 7.87 -10.56 0.76
CA THR A 414 7.33 -9.22 0.53
C THR A 414 7.24 -8.40 1.82
N GLN A 415 6.66 -8.98 2.89
CA GLN A 415 6.55 -8.30 4.18
C GLN A 415 7.91 -8.01 4.82
N ALA A 416 8.85 -8.96 4.74
CA ALA A 416 10.20 -8.78 5.26
C ALA A 416 10.97 -7.67 4.52
N ASP A 417 10.86 -7.63 3.19
CA ASP A 417 11.50 -6.63 2.35
C ASP A 417 10.94 -5.24 2.61
N LEU A 418 9.61 -5.10 2.70
CA LEU A 418 8.95 -3.83 2.96
C LEU A 418 9.26 -3.30 4.37
N ALA A 419 9.28 -4.18 5.38
CA ALA A 419 9.68 -3.82 6.74
C ALA A 419 11.16 -3.38 6.81
N SER A 420 12.06 -4.08 6.09
CA SER A 420 13.47 -3.70 6.00
C SER A 420 13.67 -2.34 5.32
N ALA A 421 12.85 -2.05 4.30
CA ALA A 421 12.87 -0.81 3.53
C ALA A 421 12.40 0.38 4.39
N GLY A 422 11.32 0.20 5.16
CA GLY A 422 10.83 1.19 6.13
C GLY A 422 11.87 1.53 7.21
N ASN A 423 12.50 0.51 7.81
CA ASN A 423 13.54 0.71 8.83
C ASN A 423 14.77 1.48 8.28
N ARG A 424 15.21 1.14 7.05
CA ARG A 424 16.31 1.85 6.38
C ARG A 424 15.96 3.32 6.09
N SER A 425 14.72 3.60 5.68
CA SER A 425 14.26 4.97 5.45
C SER A 425 14.24 5.80 6.74
N ALA A 426 13.72 5.24 7.84
CA ALA A 426 13.70 5.90 9.15
C ALA A 426 15.12 6.22 9.66
N LEU A 427 16.06 5.26 9.53
CA LEU A 427 17.46 5.46 9.89
C LEU A 427 18.11 6.58 9.05
N ALA A 428 17.88 6.59 7.74
CA ALA A 428 18.39 7.63 6.85
C ALA A 428 17.87 9.02 7.24
N GLY A 429 16.59 9.14 7.60
CA GLY A 429 15.99 10.39 8.07
C GLY A 429 16.67 10.94 9.33
N TRP A 430 16.86 10.09 10.35
CA TRP A 430 17.53 10.48 11.58
C TRP A 430 19.00 10.83 11.37
N LEU A 431 19.71 10.10 10.51
CA LEU A 431 21.10 10.40 10.16
C LEU A 431 21.23 11.76 9.46
N LEU A 432 20.33 12.07 8.52
CA LEU A 432 20.30 13.36 7.82
C LEU A 432 20.02 14.51 8.79
N LEU A 433 19.08 14.34 9.72
CA LEU A 433 18.77 15.33 10.76
C LEU A 433 19.98 15.57 11.67
N ALA A 434 20.60 14.49 12.18
CA ALA A 434 21.76 14.56 13.05
C ALA A 434 22.96 15.23 12.36
N ALA A 435 23.20 14.92 11.09
CA ALA A 435 24.25 15.54 10.29
C ALA A 435 24.00 17.04 10.06
N GLY A 436 22.76 17.44 9.78
CA GLY A 436 22.38 18.86 9.68
C GLY A 436 22.68 19.65 10.95
N LEU A 437 22.32 19.09 12.11
CA LEU A 437 22.60 19.69 13.43
C LEU A 437 24.10 19.71 13.76
N ALA A 438 24.82 18.61 13.50
CA ALA A 438 26.26 18.54 13.72
C ALA A 438 27.02 19.56 12.85
N ALA A 439 26.65 19.67 11.57
CA ALA A 439 27.22 20.65 10.65
C ALA A 439 26.94 22.09 11.08
N ALA A 440 25.74 22.37 11.62
CA ALA A 440 25.41 23.68 12.19
C ALA A 440 26.32 24.02 13.39
N VAL A 441 26.56 23.06 14.30
CA VAL A 441 27.46 23.25 15.45
C VAL A 441 28.92 23.43 15.01
N LEU A 442 29.39 22.65 14.03
CA LEU A 442 30.75 22.74 13.48
C LEU A 442 30.98 24.07 12.76
N ALA A 443 30.01 24.52 11.96
CA ALA A 443 30.05 25.81 11.29
C ALA A 443 30.06 26.97 12.31
N TRP A 444 29.25 26.86 13.38
CA TRP A 444 29.23 27.84 14.46
C TRP A 444 30.57 27.90 15.20
N ARG A 445 31.09 26.77 15.69
CA ARG A 445 32.37 26.70 16.41
C ARG A 445 33.56 27.15 15.56
N GLY A 446 33.68 26.66 14.32
CA GLY A 446 34.81 26.97 13.44
C GLY A 446 34.92 28.45 13.10
N LEU A 447 33.81 29.18 13.06
CA LEU A 447 33.81 30.62 12.79
C LEU A 447 33.86 31.48 14.07
N ASN A 448 33.39 30.99 15.22
CA ASN A 448 33.49 31.72 16.50
C ASN A 448 34.95 31.83 16.97
N VAL A 449 35.74 30.75 16.84
CA VAL A 449 37.19 30.78 17.11
C VAL A 449 37.89 31.89 16.30
N ARG A 450 37.44 32.13 15.07
CA ARG A 450 37.99 33.22 14.23
C ARG A 450 37.45 34.60 14.60
N LEU A 451 36.25 34.73 15.15
CA LEU A 451 35.72 36.03 15.59
C LEU A 451 36.46 36.54 16.83
N GLU A 452 37.01 35.64 17.65
CA GLU A 452 37.87 35.99 18.79
C GLU A 452 39.25 36.48 18.36
N GLU A 453 39.79 36.06 17.21
CA GLU A 453 41.06 36.57 16.66
C GLU A 453 41.00 38.04 16.18
N TYR A 454 39.78 38.61 16.02
CA TYR A 454 39.56 40.00 15.58
C TYR A 454 39.07 40.93 16.71
N ARG A 455 38.92 40.41 17.93
CA ARG A 455 38.71 41.20 19.14
C ARG A 455 40.06 41.53 19.76
#